data_AF-A0A659UVL9-F1
#
_entry.id   AF-A0A659UVL9-F1
#
_cell.length_a   1.000
_cell.length_b   1.000
_cell.length_c   1.000
_cell.angle_alpha   90.00
_cell.angle_beta   90.00
_cell.angle_gamma   90.00
#
_symmetry.space_group_name_H-M   'P 1'
#
loop_
_entity.id
_entity.type
_entity.pdbx_description
1 polymer ?
#
loop_
_entity_poly.entity_id
_entity_poly.type
_entity_poly.pdbx_seq_one_letter_code
_entity_poly.pdbx_strand_id
1 'polypeptide(L)'
;MRSLRAALRRLLHAILLGLVGAGIVHIIVLLLVPEFSERDAWSRLSLASDLYRMNRLDAEAGGAPVVKSVDPLFYATACRFDLEEGMVRLQAPGNVPFWSVAVYDRSGHNVYSFNDHTATGGKLDAVVLTPAQMIDVRKDLPE
;
A
#
# COMPACT_ATOMS: atom_id res chain seq x y z
N MET A 1 -30.88 32.67 -40.68
CA MET A 1 -30.80 31.19 -40.53
C MET A 1 -29.36 30.63 -40.57
N ARG A 2 -28.48 31.02 -41.50
CA ARG A 2 -27.08 30.53 -41.58
C ARG A 2 -26.19 30.94 -40.38
N SER A 3 -26.35 32.16 -39.85
CA SER A 3 -25.60 32.65 -38.68
C SER A 3 -25.95 31.89 -37.39
N LEU A 4 -27.23 31.60 -37.17
CA LEU A 4 -27.72 30.83 -36.01
C LEU A 4 -27.15 29.41 -35.99
N ARG A 5 -27.10 28.73 -37.15
CA ARG A 5 -26.49 27.39 -37.27
C ARG A 5 -24.98 27.41 -37.06
N ALA A 6 -24.29 28.48 -37.46
CA ALA A 6 -22.87 28.63 -37.21
C ALA A 6 -22.57 28.88 -35.71
N ALA A 7 -23.37 29.70 -35.04
CA ALA A 7 -23.27 29.95 -33.61
C ALA A 7 -23.55 28.68 -32.79
N LEU A 8 -24.60 27.92 -33.13
CA LEU A 8 -24.93 26.67 -32.45
C LEU A 8 -23.84 25.60 -32.60
N ARG A 9 -23.22 25.49 -33.77
CA ARG A 9 -22.07 24.57 -33.97
C ARG A 9 -20.87 24.96 -33.14
N ARG A 10 -20.54 26.25 -33.06
CA ARG A 10 -19.46 26.75 -32.18
C ARG A 10 -19.74 26.45 -30.71
N LEU A 11 -20.98 26.63 -30.27
CA LEU A 11 -21.40 26.31 -28.91
C LEU A 11 -21.27 24.80 -28.62
N LEU A 12 -21.76 23.94 -29.52
CA LEU A 12 -21.62 22.49 -29.38
C LEU A 12 -20.16 22.04 -29.34
N HIS A 13 -19.30 22.60 -30.18
CA HIS A 13 -17.86 22.31 -30.15
C HIS A 13 -17.21 22.77 -28.84
N ALA A 14 -17.57 23.95 -28.33
CA ALA A 14 -17.06 24.44 -27.04
C ALA A 14 -17.49 23.54 -25.87
N ILE A 15 -18.74 23.09 -25.87
CA ILE A 15 -19.26 22.16 -24.84
C ILE A 15 -18.55 20.81 -24.94
N LEU A 16 -18.41 20.25 -26.15
CA LEU A 16 -17.73 18.98 -26.35
C LEU A 16 -16.28 19.04 -25.89
N LEU A 17 -15.56 20.10 -26.26
CA LEU A 17 -14.18 20.31 -25.83
C LEU A 17 -14.08 20.43 -24.30
N GLY A 18 -15.01 21.17 -23.69
CA GLY A 18 -15.10 21.31 -22.24
C GLY A 18 -15.35 19.97 -21.53
N LEU A 19 -16.27 19.14 -22.05
CA LEU A 19 -16.57 17.83 -21.50
C LEU A 19 -15.39 16.86 -21.62
N VAL A 20 -14.72 16.85 -22.78
CA VAL A 20 -13.52 16.03 -22.98
C VAL A 20 -12.41 16.48 -22.03
N GLY A 21 -12.16 17.79 -21.91
CA GLY A 21 -11.18 18.34 -20.98
C GLY A 21 -11.50 18.00 -19.53
N ALA A 22 -12.76 18.18 -19.11
CA ALA A 22 -13.21 17.82 -17.76
C ALA A 22 -13.04 16.31 -17.49
N GLY A 23 -13.35 15.45 -18.46
CA GLY A 23 -13.15 14.00 -18.36
C GLY A 23 -11.68 13.64 -18.19
N ILE A 24 -10.79 14.24 -18.97
CA ILE A 24 -9.33 14.01 -18.85
C ILE A 24 -8.83 14.43 -17.47
N VAL A 25 -9.15 15.65 -17.02
CA VAL A 25 -8.73 16.15 -15.70
C VAL A 25 -9.29 15.27 -14.59
N HIS A 26 -10.55 14.83 -14.70
CA HIS A 26 -11.16 13.94 -13.74
C HIS A 26 -10.43 12.59 -13.64
N ILE A 27 -10.11 11.96 -14.78
CA ILE A 27 -9.36 10.69 -14.81
C ILE A 27 -7.97 10.88 -14.19
N ILE A 28 -7.27 11.95 -14.56
CA ILE A 28 -5.94 12.27 -14.00
C ILE A 28 -6.05 12.40 -12.47
N VAL A 29 -6.99 13.21 -11.97
CA VAL A 29 -7.18 13.38 -10.52
C VAL A 29 -7.46 12.04 -9.85
N LEU A 30 -8.35 11.20 -10.37
CA LEU A 30 -8.65 9.89 -9.80
C LEU A 30 -7.42 8.97 -9.74
N LEU A 31 -6.55 9.01 -10.74
CA LEU A 31 -5.30 8.24 -10.75
C LEU A 31 -4.25 8.79 -9.79
N LEU A 32 -4.25 10.11 -9.52
CA LEU A 32 -3.36 10.73 -8.53
C LEU A 32 -3.84 10.58 -7.08
N VAL A 33 -5.13 10.36 -6.83
CA VAL A 33 -5.67 10.16 -5.46
C VAL A 33 -4.83 9.20 -4.59
N PRO A 34 -4.43 7.99 -5.04
CA PRO A 34 -3.65 7.07 -4.20
C PRO A 34 -2.29 7.62 -3.76
N GLU A 35 -1.63 8.43 -4.57
CA GLU A 35 -0.31 9.01 -4.23
C GLU A 35 -0.41 10.18 -3.25
N PHE A 36 -1.46 10.98 -3.35
CA PHE A 36 -1.64 12.20 -2.55
C PHE A 36 -2.61 12.04 -1.38
N SER A 37 -3.18 10.85 -1.20
CA SER A 37 -4.11 10.60 -0.10
C SER A 37 -3.35 10.43 1.23
N GLU A 38 -3.31 11.50 2.04
CA GLU A 38 -2.85 11.47 3.44
C GLU A 38 -3.64 10.51 4.36
N ARG A 39 -4.73 9.93 3.84
CA ARG A 39 -5.57 8.93 4.53
C ARG A 39 -5.20 7.49 4.15
N ASP A 40 -4.03 7.26 3.56
CA ASP A 40 -3.52 5.91 3.32
C ASP A 40 -3.08 5.22 4.64
N ALA A 41 -2.89 3.90 4.59
CA ALA A 41 -2.46 3.13 5.76
C ALA A 41 -1.06 3.51 6.22
N TRP A 42 -0.19 3.92 5.29
CA TRP A 42 1.19 4.32 5.57
C TRP A 42 1.26 5.57 6.43
N SER A 43 0.56 6.63 6.03
CA SER A 43 0.51 7.93 6.69
C SER A 43 -0.10 7.78 8.08
N ARG A 44 -1.20 7.02 8.20
CA ARG A 44 -1.77 6.71 9.53
C ARG A 44 -0.81 5.92 10.42
N LEU A 45 -0.14 4.91 9.89
CA LEU A 45 0.83 4.14 10.66
C LEU A 45 2.08 4.97 11.01
N SER A 46 2.45 5.95 10.18
CA SER A 46 3.56 6.87 10.47
C SER A 46 3.29 7.84 11.60
N LEU A 47 2.02 8.17 11.84
CA LEU A 47 1.60 8.96 12.99
C LEU A 47 1.55 8.12 14.27
N ALA A 48 1.38 6.80 14.16
CA ALA A 48 1.20 5.89 15.29
C ALA A 48 2.48 5.15 15.72
N SER A 49 3.45 4.96 14.83
CA SER A 49 4.68 4.21 15.14
C SER A 49 5.86 4.63 14.26
N ASP A 50 7.06 4.55 14.82
CA ASP A 50 8.33 4.79 14.12
C ASP A 50 8.67 3.66 13.13
N LEU A 51 9.72 3.87 12.32
CA LEU A 51 10.29 2.81 11.49
C LEU A 51 10.85 1.66 12.36
N TYR A 52 10.80 0.45 11.83
CA TYR A 52 11.30 -0.79 12.42
C TYR A 52 10.67 -1.20 13.75
N ARG A 53 9.54 -0.58 14.11
CA ARG A 53 8.76 -0.93 15.30
C ARG A 53 7.45 -1.58 14.91
N MET A 54 7.22 -2.79 15.43
CA MET A 54 5.91 -3.45 15.34
C MET A 54 4.91 -2.72 16.23
N ASN A 55 3.78 -2.35 15.64
CA ASN A 55 2.68 -1.69 16.34
C ASN A 55 1.38 -2.44 16.12
N ARG A 56 0.61 -2.63 17.19
CA ARG A 56 -0.70 -3.26 17.08
C ARG A 56 -1.70 -2.30 16.43
N LEU A 57 -2.60 -2.86 15.63
CA LEU A 57 -3.60 -2.13 14.87
C LEU A 57 -5.01 -2.26 15.45
N ASP A 58 -5.19 -3.08 16.49
CA ASP A 58 -6.46 -3.14 17.20
C ASP A 58 -6.74 -1.81 17.91
N ALA A 59 -8.03 -1.47 18.01
CA ALA A 59 -8.43 -0.32 18.80
C ALA A 59 -8.02 -0.57 20.26
N GLU A 60 -7.12 0.25 20.80
CA GLU A 60 -7.04 0.38 22.26
C GLU A 60 -8.45 0.68 22.77
N ALA A 61 -8.86 0.06 23.89
CA ALA A 61 -10.22 0.11 24.39
C ALA A 61 -10.81 1.55 24.37
N GLY A 62 -11.64 1.86 23.37
CA GLY A 62 -12.29 3.16 23.19
C GLY A 62 -11.70 4.11 22.14
N GLY A 63 -10.62 3.75 21.44
CA GLY A 63 -10.00 4.55 20.38
C GLY A 63 -10.45 4.20 18.96
N ALA A 64 -10.22 5.10 18.00
CA ALA A 64 -10.38 4.78 16.57
C ALA A 64 -9.19 3.91 16.11
N PRO A 65 -9.41 2.79 15.38
CA PRO A 65 -8.32 1.95 14.88
C PRO A 65 -7.33 2.75 14.02
N VAL A 66 -6.02 2.56 14.23
CA VAL A 66 -4.94 3.19 13.44
C VAL A 66 -5.11 2.86 11.95
N VAL A 67 -5.46 1.61 11.66
CA VAL A 67 -5.94 1.15 10.37
C VAL A 67 -7.18 0.33 10.67
N LYS A 68 -8.24 0.44 9.86
CA LYS A 68 -9.48 -0.34 10.05
C LYS A 68 -9.10 -1.83 10.05
N SER A 69 -9.02 -2.45 11.23
CA SER A 69 -8.67 -3.88 11.34
C SER A 69 -9.76 -4.68 10.65
N VAL A 70 -9.35 -5.60 9.78
CA VAL A 70 -10.25 -6.21 8.79
C VAL A 70 -11.10 -7.34 9.42
N ASP A 71 -10.67 -7.93 10.53
CA ASP A 71 -11.35 -9.04 11.16
C ASP A 71 -11.17 -9.02 12.71
N PRO A 72 -12.26 -9.01 13.51
CA PRO A 72 -12.19 -9.02 14.97
C PRO A 72 -11.60 -10.32 15.57
N LEU A 73 -11.49 -11.40 14.79
CA LEU A 73 -10.89 -12.66 15.23
C LEU A 73 -9.36 -12.67 15.15
N PHE A 74 -8.75 -11.60 14.60
CA PHE A 74 -7.32 -11.50 14.40
C PHE A 74 -6.73 -10.35 15.19
N TYR A 75 -5.60 -10.62 15.84
CA TYR A 75 -4.70 -9.56 16.27
C TYR A 75 -3.85 -9.12 15.08
N ALA A 76 -4.04 -7.87 14.66
CA ALA A 76 -3.28 -7.27 13.57
C ALA A 76 -2.14 -6.41 14.14
N THR A 77 -0.96 -6.54 13.55
CA THR A 77 0.20 -5.70 13.80
C THR A 77 0.76 -5.24 12.47
N ALA A 78 1.37 -4.05 12.44
CA ALA A 78 2.11 -3.58 11.29
C ALA A 78 3.41 -2.91 11.72
N CYS A 79 4.40 -2.98 10.84
CA CYS A 79 5.69 -2.33 10.98
C CYS A 79 6.00 -1.65 9.66
N ARG A 80 6.44 -0.40 9.72
CA ARG A 80 7.03 0.29 8.57
C ARG A 80 8.53 0.08 8.61
N PHE A 81 9.14 -0.12 7.47
CA PHE A 81 10.59 -0.26 7.35
C PHE A 81 11.05 0.44 6.06
N ASP A 82 12.34 0.75 6.01
CA ASP A 82 12.99 1.32 4.84
C ASP A 82 14.00 0.32 4.29
N LEU A 83 14.04 0.14 2.97
CA LEU A 83 15.00 -0.73 2.29
C LEU A 83 16.18 0.06 1.73
N GLU A 84 16.18 1.40 1.80
CA GLU A 84 17.33 2.23 1.44
C GLU A 84 18.50 2.02 2.42
N GLU A 85 18.20 1.71 3.69
CA GLU A 85 19.20 1.43 4.73
C GLU A 85 19.72 -0.02 4.72
N GLY A 86 19.07 -0.91 3.97
CA GLY A 86 19.47 -2.31 3.85
C GLY A 86 18.30 -3.29 3.76
N MET A 87 18.60 -4.58 3.74
CA MET A 87 17.59 -5.63 3.81
C MET A 87 17.03 -5.78 5.24
N VAL A 88 15.76 -6.16 5.35
CA VAL A 88 15.05 -6.28 6.63
C VAL A 88 14.69 -7.72 6.89
N ARG A 89 15.02 -8.23 8.09
CA ARG A 89 14.58 -9.55 8.54
C ARG A 89 13.35 -9.42 9.43
N LEU A 90 12.28 -10.09 9.05
CA LEU A 90 11.04 -10.19 9.80
C LEU A 90 11.02 -11.51 10.56
N GLN A 91 10.94 -11.41 11.89
CA GLN A 91 10.82 -12.58 12.76
C GLN A 91 9.70 -12.37 13.76
N ALA A 92 8.93 -13.42 14.05
CA ALA A 92 8.00 -13.39 15.17
C ALA A 92 8.22 -14.61 16.09
N PRO A 93 8.39 -14.39 17.40
CA PRO A 93 8.34 -15.47 18.37
C PRO A 93 6.88 -15.91 18.57
N GLY A 94 6.66 -17.21 18.65
CA GLY A 94 5.37 -17.74 19.11
C GLY A 94 4.88 -18.93 18.31
N ASN A 95 3.87 -19.58 18.88
CA ASN A 95 3.07 -20.60 18.22
C ASN A 95 1.60 -20.22 18.44
N VAL A 96 1.02 -19.58 17.44
CA VAL A 96 -0.41 -19.23 17.41
C VAL A 96 -1.14 -20.22 16.50
N PRO A 97 -2.45 -20.46 16.71
CA PRO A 97 -3.18 -21.45 15.90
C PRO A 97 -3.17 -21.16 14.40
N PHE A 98 -3.04 -19.89 14.02
CA PHE A 98 -2.89 -19.44 12.65
C PHE A 98 -2.22 -18.06 12.64
N TRP A 99 -1.35 -17.81 11.67
CA TRP A 99 -0.84 -16.48 11.37
C TRP A 99 -0.69 -16.29 9.87
N SER A 100 -0.82 -15.04 9.42
CA SER A 100 -0.49 -14.65 8.05
C SER A 100 0.23 -13.31 8.05
N VAL A 101 1.03 -13.10 7.03
CA VAL A 101 1.75 -11.84 6.81
C VAL A 101 1.63 -11.44 5.35
N ALA A 102 1.56 -10.15 5.11
CA ALA A 102 1.62 -9.55 3.80
C ALA A 102 2.59 -8.37 3.84
N VAL A 103 3.39 -8.24 2.79
CA VAL A 103 4.31 -7.12 2.58
C VAL A 103 3.66 -6.20 1.56
N TYR A 104 3.64 -4.90 1.88
CA TYR A 104 3.07 -3.87 1.01
C TYR A 104 4.15 -2.88 0.59
N ASP A 105 4.09 -2.42 -0.65
CA ASP A 105 4.90 -1.29 -1.11
C ASP A 105 4.33 0.07 -0.65
N ARG A 106 5.04 1.15 -0.96
CA ARG A 106 4.64 2.52 -0.58
C ARG A 106 3.31 2.98 -1.19
N SER A 107 2.93 2.39 -2.33
CA SER A 107 1.64 2.62 -3.00
C SER A 107 0.50 1.75 -2.45
N GLY A 108 0.79 0.84 -1.51
CA GLY A 108 -0.20 -0.04 -0.91
C GLY A 108 -0.49 -1.31 -1.71
N HIS A 109 0.34 -1.67 -2.69
CA HIS A 109 0.22 -2.96 -3.37
C HIS A 109 0.80 -4.08 -2.51
N ASN A 110 0.10 -5.21 -2.43
CA ASN A 110 0.61 -6.43 -1.79
C ASN A 110 1.63 -7.08 -2.72
N VAL A 111 2.92 -7.05 -2.34
CA VAL A 111 4.01 -7.61 -3.14
C VAL A 111 4.23 -9.09 -2.85
N TYR A 112 3.94 -9.53 -1.63
CA TYR A 112 4.07 -10.93 -1.21
C TYR A 112 3.28 -11.20 0.06
N SER A 113 2.68 -12.39 0.16
CA SER A 113 1.97 -12.83 1.36
C SER A 113 2.09 -14.32 1.58
N PHE A 114 2.17 -14.74 2.84
CA PHE A 114 2.27 -16.15 3.24
C PHE A 114 1.73 -16.36 4.66
N ASN A 115 1.63 -17.61 5.08
CA ASN A 115 1.07 -18.01 6.37
C ASN A 115 1.85 -19.19 6.97
N ASP A 116 1.40 -19.65 8.14
CA ASP A 116 1.96 -20.78 8.86
C ASP A 116 1.98 -22.09 8.05
N HIS A 117 1.04 -22.28 7.12
CA HIS A 117 0.98 -23.48 6.27
C HIS A 117 1.96 -23.45 5.07
N THR A 118 2.33 -22.26 4.59
CA THR A 118 3.27 -22.11 3.47
C THR A 118 4.69 -21.76 3.91
N ALA A 119 4.87 -21.35 5.17
CA ALA A 119 6.17 -21.04 5.73
C ALA A 119 6.98 -22.30 6.07
N THR A 120 8.27 -22.29 5.75
CA THR A 120 9.19 -23.35 6.16
C THR A 120 9.32 -23.38 7.69
N GLY A 121 8.88 -24.48 8.31
CA GLY A 121 8.94 -24.66 9.76
C GLY A 121 7.82 -23.97 10.56
N GLY A 122 6.78 -23.46 9.90
CA GLY A 122 5.58 -22.88 10.54
C GLY A 122 5.82 -21.60 11.35
N LYS A 123 7.02 -21.02 11.26
CA LYS A 123 7.44 -19.82 11.97
C LYS A 123 7.65 -18.67 10.99
N LEU A 124 7.39 -17.45 11.44
CA LEU A 124 7.73 -16.27 10.67
C LEU A 124 9.24 -16.01 10.80
N ASP A 125 9.97 -16.29 9.72
CA ASP A 125 11.36 -15.89 9.52
C ASP A 125 11.59 -15.62 8.03
N ALA A 126 11.57 -14.35 7.65
CA ALA A 126 11.67 -13.93 6.25
C ALA A 126 12.59 -12.71 6.11
N VAL A 127 13.23 -12.59 4.95
CA VAL A 127 14.01 -11.39 4.59
C VAL A 127 13.31 -10.67 3.46
N VAL A 128 13.11 -9.37 3.64
CA VAL A 128 12.58 -8.45 2.62
C VAL A 128 13.75 -7.64 2.08
N LEU A 129 13.88 -7.62 0.76
CA LEU A 129 14.96 -6.96 0.05
C LEU A 129 14.53 -6.57 -1.36
N THR A 130 15.17 -5.55 -1.92
CA THR A 130 14.90 -5.08 -3.28
C THR A 130 15.50 -6.03 -4.32
N PRO A 131 15.02 -6.02 -5.57
CA PRO A 131 15.65 -6.80 -6.65
C PRO A 131 17.15 -6.51 -6.82
N ALA A 132 17.57 -5.26 -6.59
CA ALA A 132 18.98 -4.87 -6.61
C ALA A 132 19.77 -5.53 -5.47
N GLN A 133 19.26 -5.48 -4.24
CA GLN A 133 19.86 -6.15 -3.08
C GLN A 133 19.93 -7.67 -3.28
N MET A 134 18.97 -8.28 -3.99
CA MET A 134 18.98 -9.72 -4.27
C MET A 134 20.17 -10.14 -5.14
N ILE A 135 20.56 -9.29 -6.08
CA ILE A 135 21.72 -9.54 -6.95
C ILE A 135 22.99 -9.60 -6.09
N ASP A 136 23.12 -8.71 -5.10
CA ASP A 136 24.28 -8.69 -4.22
C ASP A 136 24.33 -9.91 -3.30
N VAL A 137 23.21 -10.29 -2.69
CA VAL A 137 23.13 -11.53 -1.88
C VAL A 137 23.52 -12.78 -2.68
N ARG A 138 23.14 -12.84 -3.96
CA ARG A 138 23.46 -13.98 -4.83
C ARG A 138 24.94 -14.07 -5.21
N LYS A 139 25.68 -12.95 -5.22
CA LYS A 139 27.13 -12.97 -5.47
C LYS A 139 27.90 -13.57 -4.31
N ASP A 140 27.38 -13.43 -3.09
CA ASP A 140 28.05 -13.86 -1.86
C ASP A 140 27.69 -15.30 -1.45
N LEU A 141 26.81 -15.98 -2.19
CA LEU A 141 26.51 -17.40 -1.95
C LEU A 141 27.71 -18.26 -2.41
N PRO A 142 28.28 -19.11 -1.53
CA PRO A 142 29.26 -20.10 -1.98
C PRO A 142 28.60 -21.08 -2.95
N GLU A 143 29.36 -21.49 -3.97
CA GLU A 143 28.93 -22.44 -5.02
C GLU A 143 28.41 -23.78 -4.47
#